data_AF-A0A9N9J300-F1
#
_entry.id   AF-A0A9N9J300-F1
#
_cell.length_a   1.000
_cell.length_b   1.000
_cell.length_c   1.000
_cell.angle_alpha   90.00
_cell.angle_beta   90.00
_cell.angle_gamma   90.00
#
_symmetry.space_group_name_H-M   'P 1'
#
loop_
_entity.id
_entity.type
_entity.pdbx_description
1 polymer ?
#
loop_
_entity_poly.entity_id
_entity_poly.type
_entity_poly.pdbx_seq_one_letter_code
_entity_poly.pdbx_strand_id
1 'polypeptide(L)' 'SGRRLTRRFIVTEGIFENSGKIAQLPKLLELKKKFKYRLILDESLSIGTLGKRGAGLTDYYNIN' A
#
# COMPACT_ATOMS: atom_id res chain seq x y z
N SER A 1 -16.23 30.82 2.04
CA SER A 1 -14.88 30.76 1.45
C SER A 1 -14.49 29.29 1.25
N GLY A 2 -14.59 28.79 0.01
CA GLY A 2 -14.33 27.37 -0.29
C GLY A 2 -12.84 27.05 -0.22
N ARG A 3 -12.37 26.49 0.89
CA ARG A 3 -10.98 26.02 1.02
C ARG A 3 -10.76 24.86 0.04
N ARG A 4 -9.79 24.97 -0.87
CA ARG A 4 -9.47 23.93 -1.85
C ARG A 4 -9.17 22.60 -1.15
N LEU A 5 -9.95 21.56 -1.40
CA LEU A 5 -9.70 20.22 -0.86
C LEU A 5 -8.40 19.67 -1.47
N THR A 6 -7.30 19.69 -0.71
CA THR A 6 -6.04 19.11 -1.15
C THR A 6 -6.14 17.58 -1.07
N ARG A 7 -6.17 16.91 -2.23
CA ARG A 7 -6.06 15.45 -2.28
C ARG A 7 -4.61 15.07 -2.00
N ARG A 8 -4.39 14.25 -0.98
CA ARG A 8 -3.07 13.73 -0.59
C ARG A 8 -3.04 12.22 -0.76
N PHE A 9 -1.89 11.72 -1.19
CA PHE A 9 -1.67 10.33 -1.55
C PHE A 9 -0.43 9.78 -0.83
N ILE A 10 -0.51 8.51 -0.47
CA ILE A 10 0.63 7.66 -0.15
C ILE A 10 0.79 6.75 -1.37
N VAL A 11 1.98 6.69 -1.94
CA VAL A 11 2.31 5.84 -3.10
C VAL A 11 3.51 4.99 -2.70
N THR A 12 3.43 3.67 -2.87
CA THR A 12 4.51 2.73 -2.54
C THR A 12 4.43 1.50 -3.42
N GLU A 13 5.57 0.82 -3.57
CA GLU A 13 5.64 -0.55 -4.07
C GLU A 13 5.33 -1.55 -2.96
N GLY A 14 4.79 -2.72 -3.32
CA GLY A 14 4.59 -3.82 -2.39
C GLY A 14 5.88 -4.58 -2.08
N ILE A 15 6.66 -4.86 -3.13
CA ILE A 15 8.07 -5.26 -3.05
C ILE A 15 8.91 -4.20 -3.75
N PHE A 16 9.90 -3.65 -3.05
CA PHE A 16 10.82 -2.67 -3.60
C PHE A 16 11.80 -3.31 -4.57
N GLU A 17 11.72 -3.01 -5.87
CA GLU A 17 12.50 -3.65 -6.94
C GLU A 17 14.00 -3.75 -6.61
N ASN A 18 14.60 -2.63 -6.18
CA ASN A 18 16.05 -2.54 -5.94
C ASN A 18 16.54 -3.29 -4.70
N SER A 19 15.66 -3.63 -3.76
CA SER A 19 16.08 -4.19 -2.46
C SER A 19 15.38 -5.49 -2.08
N GLY A 20 14.33 -5.88 -2.79
CA GLY A 20 13.46 -6.99 -2.45
C GLY A 20 12.69 -6.81 -1.13
N LYS A 21 12.74 -5.64 -0.50
CA LYS A 21 12.07 -5.40 0.78
C LYS A 21 10.57 -5.34 0.59
N ILE A 22 9.84 -5.83 1.58
CA ILE A 22 8.38 -5.83 1.61
C ILE A 22 7.89 -4.58 2.34
N ALA A 23 6.92 -3.88 1.78
CA ALA A 23 6.33 -2.70 2.42
C ALA A 23 5.53 -3.07 3.68
N GLN A 24 5.57 -2.17 4.67
CA GLN A 24 4.84 -2.33 5.94
C GLN A 24 3.37 -1.88 5.79
N LEU A 25 2.58 -2.67 5.07
CA LEU A 25 1.18 -2.34 4.76
C LEU A 25 0.32 -1.97 5.99
N PRO A 26 0.40 -2.68 7.14
CA PRO A 26 -0.37 -2.29 8.32
C PRO A 26 -0.08 -0.86 8.81
N LYS A 27 1.20 -0.45 8.77
CA LYS A 27 1.59 0.91 9.18
C LYS A 27 1.11 1.97 8.20
N LEU A 28 1.16 1.67 6.90
CA LEU A 28 0.65 2.56 5.87
C LEU A 28 -0.86 2.77 5.98
N LEU A 29 -1.61 1.71 6.32
CA LEU A 29 -3.05 1.80 6.55
C LEU A 29 -3.39 2.63 7.79
N GLU A 30 -2.60 2.53 8.87
CA GLU A 30 -2.72 3.41 10.04
C GLU A 30 -2.56 4.89 9.65
N LEU A 31 -1.51 5.21 8.88
CA LEU A 31 -1.24 6.58 8.41
C LEU A 31 -2.34 7.07 7.45
N LYS A 32 -2.76 6.22 6.51
CA LYS A 32 -3.88 6.48 5.59
C LYS A 32 -5.12 6.91 6.35
N LYS A 33 -5.50 6.15 7.39
CA LYS A 33 -6.66 6.42 8.25
C LYS A 33 -6.47 7.71 9.06
N LYS A 34 -5.31 7.87 9.72
CA LYS A 34 -4.99 9.04 10.57
C LYS A 34 -5.09 10.35 9.80
N PHE A 35 -4.54 10.40 8.60
CA PHE A 35 -4.43 11.64 7.83
C PHE A 35 -5.49 11.78 6.72
N LYS A 36 -6.39 10.79 6.57
CA LYS A 36 -7.42 10.73 5.52
C LYS A 36 -6.83 10.80 4.10
N TYR A 37 -5.72 10.10 3.90
CA TYR A 37 -5.03 10.03 2.61
C TYR A 37 -5.57 8.89 1.75
N ARG A 38 -5.32 8.97 0.44
CA ARG A 38 -5.51 7.83 -0.47
C ARG A 38 -4.21 7.04 -0.51
N LEU A 39 -4.30 5.71 -0.59
CA LEU A 39 -3.13 4.84 -0.76
C LEU A 39 -3.20 4.24 -2.16
N ILE A 40 -2.11 4.38 -2.90
CA ILE A 40 -1.85 3.67 -4.15
C ILE A 40 -0.71 2.71 -3.86
N LEU A 41 -0.96 1.43 -4.12
CA LEU A 41 -0.02 0.35 -3.88
C LEU A 41 0.29 -0.29 -5.23
N ASP A 42 1.55 -0.25 -5.64
CA ASP A 42 2.03 -0.95 -6.82
C ASP A 42 2.34 -2.41 -6.45
N GLU A 43 1.69 -3.33 -7.15
CA GLU A 43 1.76 -4.77 -6.88
C GLU A 43 2.51 -5.54 -7.99
N SER A 44 3.23 -4.84 -8.88
CA SER A 44 3.89 -5.42 -10.07
C SER A 44 4.81 -6.60 -9.76
N LEU A 45 5.50 -6.56 -8.62
CA LEU A 45 6.41 -7.63 -8.18
C LEU A 45 5.82 -8.55 -7.10
N SER A 46 4.73 -8.15 -6.45
CA SER A 46 4.13 -8.89 -5.32
C SER A 46 2.98 -9.81 -5.73
N ILE A 47 2.24 -9.50 -6.79
CA ILE A 47 1.26 -10.45 -7.35
C ILE A 47 1.99 -11.68 -7.88
N GLY A 48 1.47 -12.87 -7.55
CA GLY A 48 2.07 -14.16 -7.87
C GLY A 48 3.23 -14.57 -6.97
N THR A 49 3.79 -13.66 -6.16
CA THR A 49 4.94 -13.94 -5.27
C THR A 49 4.59 -13.87 -3.79
N LEU A 50 3.64 -13.02 -3.40
CA LEU A 50 3.24 -12.81 -2.01
C LEU A 50 1.82 -13.30 -1.71
N GLY A 51 1.65 -13.78 -0.48
CA GLY A 51 0.37 -14.28 0.05
C GLY A 51 0.09 -15.73 -0.33
N LYS A 52 -0.80 -16.39 0.43
CA LYS A 52 -1.12 -17.82 0.21
C LYS A 52 -1.82 -18.06 -1.12
N ARG A 53 -2.55 -17.07 -1.64
CA ARG A 53 -3.26 -17.09 -2.91
C ARG A 53 -2.46 -16.42 -4.03
N GLY A 54 -1.26 -15.90 -3.75
CA GLY A 54 -0.49 -15.11 -4.70
C GLY A 54 -1.18 -13.79 -5.07
N ALA A 55 -2.09 -13.28 -4.25
CA ALA A 55 -2.87 -12.09 -4.58
C ALA A 55 -2.18 -10.76 -4.19
N GLY A 56 -0.90 -10.82 -3.77
CA GLY A 56 -0.10 -9.64 -3.49
C GLY A 56 0.06 -9.35 -2.00
N LEU A 57 0.41 -8.10 -1.70
CA LEU A 57 0.78 -7.68 -0.36
C LEU A 57 -0.40 -7.69 0.63
N THR A 58 -1.61 -7.41 0.16
CA THR A 58 -2.83 -7.49 0.97
C THR A 58 -3.09 -8.90 1.45
N ASP A 59 -2.90 -9.89 0.58
CA ASP A 59 -3.01 -11.31 0.90
C ASP A 59 -1.93 -11.78 1.86
N TYR A 60 -0.69 -11.30 1.68
CA TYR A 60 0.43 -11.57 2.61
C TYR A 60 0.12 -11.16 4.05
N TYR A 61 -0.52 -10.01 4.25
CA TYR A 61 -0.91 -9.52 5.57
C TYR A 61 -2.33 -9.95 6.01
N ASN A 62 -3.05 -10.75 5.22
CA ASN A 62 -4.45 -11.10 5.44
C ASN A 62 -5.37 -9.88 5.64
N ILE A 63 -5.20 -8.87 4.81
CA ILE A 63 -6.00 -7.64 4.81
C ILE A 63 -7.01 -7.72 3.67
N ASN A 64 -8.30 -7.61 4.01
CA ASN A 64 -9.42 -7.53 3.07
C ASN A 64 -9.82 -6.08 2.82
#